data_AF-A0A920RP08-F1
#
_entry.id   AF-A0A920RP08-F1
#
_cell.length_a   1.000
_cell.length_b   1.000
_cell.length_c   1.000
_cell.angle_alpha   90.00
_cell.angle_beta   90.00
_cell.angle_gamma   90.00
#
_symmetry.space_group_name_H-M   'P 1'
#
loop_
_entity.id
_entity.type
_entity.pdbx_description
1 polymer ?
#
loop_
_entity_poly.entity_id
_entity_poly.type
_entity_poly.pdbx_seq_one_letter_code
_entity_poly.pdbx_strand_id
1 'polypeptide(L)' 'MDLSENSLISDAGMVHLGAMTNLEKLNLWRLQISDAGLEPLGQLKNLAW' A
#
# COMPACT_ATOMS: atom_id res chain seq x y z
N MET A 1 -8.16 -2.16 4.38
CA MET A 1 -7.73 -3.38 3.67
C MET A 1 -6.52 -3.94 4.36
N ASP A 2 -6.50 -5.25 4.60
CA ASP A 2 -5.36 -5.92 5.23
C ASP A 2 -4.60 -6.76 4.20
N LEU A 3 -3.31 -6.48 4.05
CA LEU A 3 -2.39 -7.22 3.18
C LEU A 3 -1.22 -7.82 3.97
N SER A 4 -1.28 -7.78 5.30
CA SER A 4 -0.16 -8.20 6.15
C SER A 4 0.25 -9.66 5.90
N GLU A 5 1.56 -9.91 6.04
CA GLU A 5 2.19 -11.23 5.89
C GLU A 5 2.04 -11.88 4.50
N ASN A 6 1.57 -11.13 3.50
CA ASN A 6 1.45 -11.61 2.13
C ASN A 6 2.76 -11.42 1.34
N SER A 7 3.58 -12.48 1.29
CA SER A 7 4.87 -12.47 0.59
C SER A 7 4.79 -12.32 -0.94
N LEU A 8 3.59 -12.33 -1.54
CA LEU A 8 3.42 -12.14 -2.98
C LEU A 8 3.28 -10.66 -3.38
N ILE A 9 3.09 -9.76 -2.42
CA ILE A 9 3.03 -8.33 -2.69
C ILE A 9 4.44 -7.79 -2.87
N SER A 10 4.65 -7.05 -3.95
CA SER A 10 5.91 -6.39 -4.31
C SER A 10 5.65 -4.92 -4.63
N ASP A 11 6.73 -4.14 -4.75
CA ASP A 11 6.67 -2.73 -5.14
C ASP A 11 5.79 -2.49 -6.38
N ALA A 12 5.86 -3.39 -7.38
CA ALA A 12 5.04 -3.29 -8.58
C ALA A 12 3.53 -3.41 -8.30
N GLY A 13 3.14 -4.19 -7.29
CA GLY A 13 1.74 -4.35 -6.87
C GLY A 13 1.17 -3.10 -6.19
N MET A 14 2.01 -2.24 -5.63
CA MET A 14 1.59 -1.04 -4.90
C MET A 14 0.97 0.04 -5.80
N VAL A 15 1.27 0.01 -7.10
CA VAL A 15 0.67 0.92 -8.09
C VAL A 15 -0.85 0.81 -8.10
N HIS A 16 -1.40 -0.40 -7.95
CA HIS A 16 -2.85 -0.61 -7.90
C HIS A 16 -3.48 -0.05 -6.62
N LEU A 17 -2.77 -0.10 -5.49
CA LEU A 17 -3.24 0.48 -4.23
C LEU A 17 -3.28 2.01 -4.31
N GLY A 18 -2.31 2.64 -4.97
CA GLY A 18 -2.31 4.08 -5.21
C GLY A 18 -3.54 4.59 -5.98
N ALA A 19 -4.11 3.76 -6.85
CA ALA A 19 -5.34 4.11 -7.59
C ALA A 19 -6.62 4.04 -6.71
N MET A 20 -6.56 3.47 -5.51
CA MET A 20 -7.69 3.34 -4.60
C MET A 20 -7.89 4.62 -3.78
N THR A 21 -8.25 5.73 -4.43
CA THR A 21 -8.30 7.08 -3.80
C THR A 21 -9.24 7.22 -2.60
N ASN A 22 -10.18 6.28 -2.43
CA ASN A 22 -11.10 6.21 -1.29
C ASN A 22 -10.63 5.27 -0.18
N LEU A 23 -9.39 4.77 -0.23
CA LEU A 23 -8.83 3.88 0.78
C LEU A 23 -8.57 4.64 2.08
N GLU A 24 -9.23 4.22 3.16
CA GLU A 24 -9.11 4.86 4.48
C GLU A 24 -8.15 4.14 5.43
N LYS A 25 -7.97 2.82 5.26
CA LYS A 25 -7.12 1.99 6.13
C LYS A 25 -6.36 0.97 5.31
N LEU A 26 -5.07 0.84 5.57
CA LEU A 26 -4.18 -0.11 4.89
C LEU A 26 -3.19 -0.71 5.89
N ASN A 27 -3.16 -2.04 5.99
CA ASN A 27 -2.17 -2.76 6.77
C ASN A 27 -1.16 -3.44 5.83
N LEU A 28 0.12 -3.04 5.94
CA LEU A 28 1.25 -3.59 5.17
C LEU A 28 2.26 -4.32 6.08
N TRP A 29 1.84 -4.73 7.27
CA TRP A 29 2.72 -5.36 8.25
C TRP A 29 3.42 -6.60 7.67
N ARG A 30 4.74 -6.69 7.91
CA ARG A 30 5.63 -7.77 7.44
C ARG A 30 5.63 -7.99 5.92
N LEU A 31 5.42 -6.93 5.15
CA LEU A 31 5.69 -6.95 3.71
C LEU A 31 7.10 -6.47 3.39
N GLN A 32 7.72 -7.06 2.36
CA GLN A 32 9.03 -6.66 1.85
C GLN A 32 8.87 -5.61 0.74
N ILE A 33 8.39 -4.43 1.10
CA ILE A 33 8.18 -3.29 0.19
C ILE A 33 9.25 -2.24 0.44
N SER A 34 9.83 -1.70 -0.62
CA SER A 34 10.80 -0.61 -0.53
C SER A 34 10.10 0.75 -0.41
N ASP A 35 10.85 1.80 -0.03
CA ASP A 35 10.33 3.16 -0.02
C ASP A 35 9.80 3.60 -1.40
N ALA A 36 10.43 3.16 -2.49
CA ALA A 36 9.96 3.42 -3.85
C ALA A 36 8.61 2.74 -4.13
N GLY A 37 8.39 1.55 -3.57
CA GLY A 37 7.10 0.87 -3.61
C GLY A 37 5.99 1.62 -2.88
N LEU A 38 6.32 2.51 -1.92
CA LEU A 38 5.33 3.29 -1.19
C LEU A 38 4.96 4.62 -1.87
N GLU A 39 5.75 5.11 -2.83
CA GLU A 39 5.48 6.36 -3.55
C GLU A 39 4.04 6.46 -4.08
N PRO A 40 3.45 5.42 -4.71
CA PRO A 40 2.08 5.49 -5.21
C PRO A 40 1.02 5.75 -4.13
N LEU A 41 1.31 5.45 -2.86
CA LEU A 41 0.38 5.67 -1.74
C LEU A 41 0.34 7.15 -1.30
N GLY A 42 1.34 7.96 -1.67
CA GLY A 42 1.43 9.36 -1.28
C GLY A 42 0.26 10.23 -1.79
N GLN A 43 -0.49 9.76 -2.79
CA GLN A 43 -1.69 10.43 -3.30
C GLN A 43 -2.98 10.10 -2.51
N LEU A 44 -2.95 9.13 -1.60
CA LEU A 44 -4.12 8.64 -0.87
C LEU A 44 -4.48 9.58 0.29
N LYS A 45 -5.20 10.66 -0.02
CA LYS A 45 -5.56 11.71 0.95
C LYS A 45 -6.50 11.26 2.08
N ASN A 46 -7.23 10.16 1.86
CA ASN A 46 -8.18 9.62 2.83
C ASN A 46 -7.55 8.58 3.75
N LEU A 47 -6.29 8.20 3.52
CA LEU A 47 -5.62 7.18 4.32
C LEU A 47 -5.36 7.73 5.72
N ALA A 48 -5.97 7.09 6.72
CA ALA A 48 -5.81 7.41 8.12
C ALA A 48 -4.72 6.54 8.75
N TRP A 49 -4.04 7.10 9.75
CA TRP A 49 -3.07 6.41 10.60
C TRP A 49 -3.75 5.52 11.66
#